data_AF-A0A3B0Z5Q8-F1
#
_entry.id   AF-A0A3B0Z5Q8-F1
#
_cell.length_a   1.000
_cell.length_b   1.000
_cell.length_c   1.000
_cell.angle_alpha   90.00
_cell.angle_beta   90.00
_cell.angle_gamma   90.00
#
_symmetry.space_group_name_H-M   'P 1'
#
loop_
_entity.id
_entity.type
_entity.pdbx_description
1 polymer ?
#
loop_
_entity_poly.entity_id
_entity_poly.type
_entity_poly.pdbx_seq_one_letter_code
_entity_poly.pdbx_strand_id
1 'polypeptide(L)'
;MNTEAQASGLDTVKLSTAALLLGGAVVAFYWFADQSLLFRVLGLLAVVIMSVAIASQTTVGRSTWVFIGATRNEVRKVVWPTRAETTQTVIAVVFVVILMGVLLWMLDMFLLWAIRLLTGQGG
;
A
#
# COMPACT_ATOMS: atom_id res chain seq x y z
N MET A 1 -35.13 -20.72 -7.90
CA MET A 1 -34.77 -20.00 -6.66
C MET A 1 -34.31 -21.05 -5.67
N ASN A 2 -33.12 -20.89 -5.07
CA ASN A 2 -32.44 -21.77 -4.08
C ASN A 2 -31.16 -22.49 -4.55
N THR A 3 -30.25 -21.81 -5.27
CA THR A 3 -28.90 -22.35 -5.55
C THR A 3 -27.76 -21.47 -5.04
N GLU A 4 -28.05 -20.36 -4.36
CA GLU A 4 -27.02 -19.44 -3.81
C GLU A 4 -26.65 -19.75 -2.34
N ALA A 5 -27.47 -20.49 -1.60
CA ALA A 5 -27.27 -20.71 -0.16
C ALA A 5 -26.27 -21.84 0.21
N GLN A 6 -25.96 -22.76 -0.72
CA GLN A 6 -25.19 -23.97 -0.39
C GLN A 6 -23.67 -23.81 -0.61
N ALA A 7 -23.23 -22.83 -1.41
CA ALA A 7 -21.81 -22.49 -1.58
C ALA A 7 -21.26 -21.57 -0.46
N SER A 8 -22.14 -20.81 0.23
CA SER A 8 -21.72 -19.80 1.20
C SER A 8 -21.53 -20.35 2.62
N GLY A 9 -22.41 -21.23 3.11
CA GLY A 9 -22.41 -21.65 4.52
C GLY A 9 -21.14 -22.40 4.95
N LEU A 10 -20.68 -23.37 4.17
CA LEU A 10 -19.47 -24.15 4.50
C LEU A 10 -18.20 -23.31 4.41
N ASP A 11 -18.14 -22.36 3.48
CA ASP A 11 -16.99 -21.46 3.34
C ASP A 11 -16.96 -20.43 4.46
N THR A 12 -18.11 -19.90 4.87
CA THR A 12 -18.23 -19.03 6.06
C THR A 12 -17.81 -19.78 7.32
N VAL A 13 -18.20 -21.04 7.49
CA VAL A 13 -17.79 -21.87 8.64
C VAL A 13 -16.29 -22.17 8.61
N LYS A 14 -15.71 -22.51 7.45
CA LYS A 14 -14.26 -22.73 7.33
C LYS A 14 -13.48 -21.45 7.65
N LEU A 15 -13.95 -20.30 7.17
CA LEU A 15 -13.29 -19.02 7.39
C LEU A 15 -13.40 -18.58 8.86
N SER A 16 -14.57 -18.75 9.50
CA SER A 16 -14.73 -18.47 10.92
C SER A 16 -13.87 -19.39 11.78
N THR A 17 -13.78 -20.67 11.42
CA THR A 17 -12.90 -21.64 12.10
C THR A 17 -11.42 -21.26 11.96
N ALA A 18 -10.99 -20.83 10.76
CA ALA A 18 -9.64 -20.32 10.54
C ALA A 18 -9.35 -19.07 11.38
N ALA A 19 -10.29 -18.12 11.43
CA ALA A 19 -10.18 -16.93 12.27
C ALA A 19 -10.09 -17.26 13.77
N LEU A 20 -10.90 -18.20 14.24
CA LEU A 20 -10.85 -18.69 15.63
C LEU A 20 -9.53 -19.41 15.94
N LEU A 21 -8.99 -20.19 15.00
CA LEU A 21 -7.68 -20.83 15.14
C LEU A 21 -6.56 -19.79 15.28
N LEU A 22 -6.57 -18.72 14.48
CA LEU A 22 -5.60 -17.63 14.62
C LEU A 22 -5.75 -16.88 15.94
N GLY A 23 -6.98 -16.54 16.34
CA GLY A 23 -7.24 -15.91 17.63
C GLY A 23 -6.75 -16.78 18.79
N GLY A 24 -7.04 -18.07 18.74
CA GLY A 24 -6.56 -19.07 19.69
C GLY A 24 -5.03 -19.18 19.70
N ALA A 25 -4.38 -19.09 18.54
CA ALA A 25 -2.91 -19.11 18.45
C ALA A 25 -2.28 -17.90 19.14
N VAL A 26 -2.86 -16.71 18.99
CA VAL A 26 -2.40 -15.49 19.65
C VAL A 26 -2.59 -15.62 21.17
N VAL A 27 -3.76 -16.08 21.62
CA VAL A 27 -4.01 -16.30 23.06
C VAL A 27 -3.04 -17.35 23.63
N ALA A 28 -2.85 -18.48 22.94
CA ALA A 28 -1.90 -19.50 23.34
C ALA A 28 -0.45 -18.96 23.37
N PHE A 29 -0.08 -18.10 22.42
CA PHE A 29 1.22 -17.45 22.43
C PHE A 29 1.41 -16.61 23.69
N TYR A 30 0.42 -15.84 24.13
CA TYR A 30 0.49 -15.07 25.38
C TYR A 30 0.43 -15.93 26.64
N TRP A 31 -0.36 -17.01 26.63
CA TRP A 31 -0.53 -17.86 27.80
C TRP A 31 0.71 -18.69 28.11
N PHE A 32 1.42 -19.16 27.09
CA PHE A 32 2.72 -19.84 27.22
C PHE A 32 3.89 -18.85 27.42
N ALA A 33 3.67 -17.72 28.11
CA ALA A 33 4.68 -16.70 28.34
C ALA A 33 5.96 -17.24 29.01
N ASP A 34 5.80 -18.21 29.90
CA ASP A 34 6.88 -18.82 30.69
C ASP A 34 7.75 -19.82 29.91
N GLN A 35 7.40 -20.16 28.67
CA GLN A 35 8.19 -21.06 27.84
C GLN A 35 9.21 -20.31 26.97
N SER A 36 10.26 -21.03 26.56
CA SER A 36 11.27 -20.51 25.62
C SER A 36 10.62 -19.98 24.33
N LEU A 37 11.08 -18.79 23.90
CA LEU A 37 10.57 -18.05 22.75
C LEU A 37 10.50 -18.92 21.49
N LEU A 38 11.49 -19.80 21.28
CA LEU A 38 11.56 -20.70 20.12
C LEU A 38 10.32 -21.58 19.99
N PHE A 39 9.89 -22.22 21.09
CA PHE A 39 8.73 -23.12 21.06
C PHE A 39 7.42 -22.36 20.82
N ARG A 40 7.29 -21.14 21.38
CA ARG A 40 6.12 -20.28 21.17
C ARG A 40 5.99 -19.85 19.72
N VAL A 41 7.10 -19.41 19.11
CA VAL A 41 7.11 -18.98 17.70
C VAL A 41 6.86 -20.15 16.76
N LEU A 42 7.47 -21.32 17.01
CA LEU A 42 7.22 -22.51 16.19
C LEU A 42 5.77 -22.98 16.27
N GLY A 43 5.18 -23.00 17.48
CA GLY A 43 3.77 -23.33 17.67
C GLY A 43 2.85 -22.35 16.96
N LEU A 44 3.11 -21.04 17.09
CA LEU A 44 2.36 -19.99 16.39
C LEU A 44 2.45 -20.18 14.86
N LEU A 45 3.65 -20.38 14.32
CA LEU A 45 3.86 -20.60 12.89
C LEU A 45 3.10 -21.83 12.39
N ALA A 46 3.13 -22.94 13.14
CA ALA A 46 2.39 -24.15 12.78
C ALA A 46 0.87 -23.89 12.68
N VAL A 47 0.29 -23.19 13.66
CA VAL A 47 -1.15 -22.88 13.66
C VAL A 47 -1.50 -21.88 12.55
N VAL A 48 -0.63 -20.88 12.30
CA VAL A 48 -0.81 -19.94 11.19
C VAL A 48 -0.80 -20.68 9.84
N ILE A 49 0.13 -21.60 9.62
CA ILE A 49 0.20 -22.41 8.40
C ILE A 49 -1.10 -23.21 8.22
N MET A 50 -1.58 -23.89 9.28
CA MET A 50 -2.85 -24.62 9.21
C MET A 50 -4.04 -23.71 8.91
N SER A 51 -4.12 -22.54 9.55
CA SER A 51 -5.19 -21.58 9.31
C SER A 51 -5.20 -21.08 7.87
N VAL A 52 -4.02 -20.77 7.31
CA VAL A 52 -3.88 -20.35 5.91
C VAL A 52 -4.25 -21.49 4.96
N ALA A 53 -3.86 -22.74 5.27
CA ALA A 53 -4.24 -23.91 4.49
C ALA A 53 -5.78 -24.13 4.49
N ILE A 54 -6.46 -23.89 5.61
CA ILE A 54 -7.93 -23.96 5.68
C ILE A 54 -8.57 -22.80 4.90
N ALA A 55 -8.08 -21.57 5.11
CA ALA A 55 -8.62 -20.39 4.45
C ALA A 55 -8.45 -20.44 2.91
N SER A 56 -7.32 -20.94 2.42
CA SER A 56 -7.04 -21.09 0.99
C SER A 56 -7.95 -22.10 0.26
N GLN A 57 -8.57 -23.02 0.98
CA GLN A 57 -9.54 -23.98 0.42
C GLN A 57 -10.95 -23.41 0.25
N THR A 58 -11.22 -22.19 0.74
CA THR A 58 -12.50 -21.49 0.54
C THR A 58 -12.58 -20.83 -0.84
N THR A 59 -13.79 -20.55 -1.34
CA THR A 59 -14.01 -19.79 -2.58
C THR A 59 -13.31 -18.42 -2.58
N VAL A 60 -13.38 -17.70 -1.46
CA VAL A 60 -12.68 -16.44 -1.24
C VAL A 60 -11.17 -16.64 -1.35
N GLY A 61 -10.59 -17.61 -0.62
CA GLY A 61 -9.15 -17.88 -0.67
C GLY A 61 -8.66 -18.29 -2.06
N ARG A 62 -9.38 -19.17 -2.77
CA ARG A 62 -9.05 -19.59 -4.13
C ARG A 62 -9.07 -18.42 -5.12
N SER A 63 -10.06 -17.54 -5.01
CA SER A 63 -10.18 -16.34 -5.85
C SER A 63 -9.00 -15.38 -5.65
N THR A 64 -8.53 -15.20 -4.41
CA THR A 64 -7.36 -14.38 -4.10
C THR A 64 -6.09 -14.95 -4.70
N TRP A 65 -5.90 -16.28 -4.67
CA TRP A 65 -4.77 -16.94 -5.32
C TRP A 65 -4.76 -16.72 -6.83
N VAL A 66 -5.92 -16.83 -7.48
CA VAL A 66 -6.06 -16.55 -8.92
C VAL A 66 -5.80 -15.07 -9.21
N PHE A 67 -6.32 -14.16 -8.39
CA PHE A 67 -6.09 -12.73 -8.50
C PHE A 67 -4.61 -12.37 -8.41
N ILE A 68 -3.87 -12.92 -7.44
CA ILE A 68 -2.41 -12.69 -7.31
C ILE A 68 -1.67 -13.13 -8.60
N GLY A 69 -2.05 -14.28 -9.16
CA GLY A 69 -1.51 -14.75 -10.44
C GLY A 69 -1.82 -13.80 -11.60
N ALA A 70 -3.06 -13.30 -11.67
CA ALA A 70 -3.51 -12.35 -12.67
C ALA A 70 -2.80 -10.99 -12.55
N THR A 71 -2.62 -10.47 -11.33
CA THR A 71 -1.89 -9.21 -11.05
C THR A 71 -0.44 -9.30 -11.54
N ARG A 72 0.22 -10.45 -11.40
CA ARG A 72 1.59 -10.65 -11.91
C ARG A 72 1.66 -10.55 -13.44
N ASN A 73 0.61 -10.97 -14.15
CA ASN A 73 0.51 -10.79 -15.59
C ASN A 73 0.23 -9.33 -15.98
N GLU A 74 -0.51 -8.59 -15.16
CA GLU A 74 -0.82 -7.17 -15.40
C GLU A 74 0.39 -6.25 -15.13
N VAL A 75 1.17 -6.55 -14.10
CA VAL A 75 2.44 -5.84 -13.82
C VAL A 75 3.42 -5.94 -14.99
N ARG A 76 3.37 -7.03 -15.77
CA ARG A 76 4.17 -7.18 -16.99
C ARG A 76 3.65 -6.35 -18.16
N LYS A 77 2.39 -5.91 -18.12
CA LYS A 77 1.81 -4.98 -19.12
C LYS A 77 2.08 -3.52 -18.76
N VAL A 78 2.60 -3.24 -17.57
CA VAL A 78 3.08 -1.90 -17.23
C VAL A 78 4.32 -1.65 -18.08
N VAL A 79 4.11 -0.91 -19.17
CA VAL A 79 5.19 -0.35 -19.97
C VAL A 79 5.85 0.69 -19.08
N TRP A 80 6.94 0.31 -18.43
CA TRP A 80 7.72 1.24 -17.65
C TRP A 80 8.27 2.30 -18.60
N PRO A 81 8.00 3.60 -18.33
CA PRO A 81 8.35 4.67 -19.22
C PRO A 81 9.85 4.64 -19.50
N THR A 82 10.23 4.91 -20.75
CA THR A 82 11.64 4.94 -21.12
C THR A 82 12.34 6.09 -20.39
N ARG A 83 13.65 5.95 -20.13
CA ARG A 83 14.44 7.01 -19.45
C ARG A 83 14.36 8.34 -20.21
N ALA A 84 14.17 8.28 -21.54
CA ALA A 84 14.01 9.44 -22.39
C ALA A 84 12.73 10.24 -22.09
N GLU A 85 11.56 9.58 -22.02
CA GLU A 85 10.27 10.22 -21.72
C GLU A 85 10.24 10.86 -20.32
N THR A 86 10.82 10.15 -19.34
CA THR A 86 10.92 10.66 -17.96
C THR A 86 11.79 11.91 -17.91
N THR A 87 12.95 11.88 -18.58
CA THR A 87 13.89 13.01 -18.59
C THR A 87 13.30 14.21 -19.33
N GLN A 88 12.59 13.99 -20.44
CA GLN A 88 11.92 15.06 -21.18
C GLN A 88 10.88 15.77 -20.32
N THR A 89 10.09 15.02 -19.55
CA THR A 89 9.08 15.58 -18.65
C THR A 89 9.74 16.38 -17.51
N VAL A 90 10.81 15.85 -16.91
CA VAL A 90 11.56 16.55 -15.86
C VAL A 90 12.15 17.86 -16.38
N ILE A 91 12.79 17.86 -17.55
CA ILE A 91 13.35 19.08 -18.15
C ILE A 91 12.26 20.12 -18.43
N ALA A 92 11.10 19.70 -18.95
CA ALA A 92 9.97 20.60 -19.19
C ALA A 92 9.47 21.25 -17.90
N VAL A 93 9.30 20.46 -16.83
CA VAL A 93 8.88 20.98 -15.52
C VAL A 93 9.93 21.92 -14.93
N VAL A 94 11.21 21.54 -14.97
CA VAL A 94 12.33 22.38 -14.49
C VAL A 94 12.37 23.72 -15.22
N PHE A 95 12.16 23.73 -16.54
CA PHE A 95 12.09 24.95 -17.33
C PHE A 95 10.96 25.87 -16.85
N VAL A 96 9.75 25.34 -16.65
CA VAL A 96 8.60 26.12 -16.17
C VAL A 96 8.84 26.66 -14.75
N VAL A 97 9.45 25.86 -13.86
CA VAL A 97 9.78 26.31 -12.49
C VAL A 97 10.78 27.46 -12.50
N ILE A 98 11.85 27.36 -13.32
CA ILE A 98 12.84 28.43 -13.46
C ILE A 98 12.19 29.70 -14.04
N LEU A 99 11.36 29.55 -15.07
CA LEU A 99 10.66 30.68 -15.70
C LEU A 99 9.79 31.42 -14.69
N MET A 100 8.97 30.68 -13.92
CA MET A 100 8.13 31.25 -12.87
C MET A 100 8.94 31.88 -11.75
N GLY A 101 10.04 31.24 -11.33
CA GLY A 101 10.95 31.78 -10.31
C GLY A 101 11.58 33.11 -10.73
N VAL A 102 12.03 33.22 -11.98
CA VAL A 102 12.59 34.48 -12.53
C VAL A 102 11.51 35.56 -12.62
N LEU A 103 10.31 35.23 -13.07
CA LEU A 103 9.20 36.18 -13.19
C LEU A 103 8.82 36.75 -11.82
N LEU A 104 8.63 35.88 -10.82
CA LEU A 104 8.33 36.30 -9.45
C LEU A 104 9.46 37.15 -8.87
N TRP A 105 10.72 36.72 -9.03
CA TRP A 105 11.87 37.48 -8.56
C TRP A 105 11.96 38.90 -9.16
N MET A 106 11.66 39.05 -10.46
CA MET A 106 11.59 40.37 -11.10
C MET A 106 10.46 41.22 -10.54
N LEU A 107 9.29 40.63 -10.32
CA LEU A 107 8.14 41.30 -9.75
C LEU A 107 8.42 41.76 -8.31
N ASP A 108 9.05 40.91 -7.50
CA ASP A 108 9.46 41.23 -6.13
C ASP A 108 10.44 42.41 -6.11
N MET A 109 11.45 42.40 -6.99
CA MET A 109 12.40 43.52 -7.09
C MET A 109 11.71 44.82 -7.50
N PHE A 110 10.77 44.75 -8.44
CA PHE A 110 9.97 45.90 -8.87
C PHE A 110 9.06 46.44 -7.75
N LEU A 111 8.37 45.55 -7.04
CA LEU A 111 7.53 45.89 -5.89
C LEU A 111 8.36 46.54 -4.78
N LEU A 112 9.51 45.96 -4.43
CA LEU A 112 10.42 46.51 -3.42
C LEU A 112 10.94 47.90 -3.82
N TRP A 113 11.29 48.09 -5.08
CA TRP A 113 11.68 49.40 -5.61
C TRP A 113 10.55 50.42 -5.48
N ALA A 114 9.33 50.05 -5.90
CA ALA A 114 8.16 50.92 -5.82
C ALA A 114 7.80 51.29 -4.37
N ILE A 115 7.86 50.32 -3.45
CA ILE A 115 7.60 50.54 -2.02
C ILE A 115 8.65 51.48 -1.42
N ARG A 116 9.95 51.28 -1.73
CA ARG A 116 11.02 52.18 -1.25
C ARG A 116 10.83 53.61 -1.74
N LEU A 117 10.41 53.78 -2.99
CA LEU A 117 10.12 55.08 -3.59
C LEU A 117 8.93 55.77 -2.89
N LEU A 118 7.85 55.04 -2.63
CA LEU A 118 6.63 55.58 -2.00
C LEU A 118 6.80 55.85 -0.50
N THR A 119 7.60 55.05 0.20
CA THR A 119 7.79 55.16 1.66
C THR A 119 8.94 56.10 2.05
N GLY A 120 9.64 56.68 1.07
CA GLY A 120 10.73 57.64 1.33
C GLY A 120 11.96 57.04 2.02
N GLN A 121 12.07 55.72 2.14
CA GLN A 121 13.23 55.01 2.71
C GLN A 121 14.37 54.81 1.70
N GLY A 122 14.38 55.59 0.61
CA GLY A 122 15.42 55.58 -0.41
C GLY A 122 16.45 56.68 -0.17
N GLY A 123 17.29 56.50 0.85
CA GLY A 123 18.52 57.23 1.16
C GLY A 123 19.47 56.30 1.89
#